data_AF-A0A536Y932-F1
#
_entry.id   AF-A0A536Y932-F1
#
_cell.length_a   1.000
_cell.length_b   1.000
_cell.length_c   1.000
_cell.angle_alpha   90.00
_cell.angle_beta   90.00
_cell.angle_gamma   90.00
#
_symmetry.space_group_name_H-M   'P 1'
#
loop_
_entity.id
_entity.type
_entity.pdbx_description
1 polymer ?
#
loop_
_entity_poly.entity_id
_entity_poly.type
_entity_poly.pdbx_seq_one_letter_code
_entity_poly.pdbx_strand_id
1 'polypeptide(L)'
;MTNLQFIPDVLDRKGLLSALRAFKKGDFSVRLPMDLIGIDGEIAQAFNDVVEMNEKVTDEFARIRNEVGREGQINQRVRLPAATGSWADCLDSVNTLIGDLVRPTSEMARVIESVARGDLSQRMLPEIDGRSLRGEFLRIGKVVNTMVDQLGGFASEVSRVAREVGSDGKLGGQAQVPGVAGTWKDLTDNVNSMAANLTGQVRNIAEVTTAVAKGDLSKKITVDVKGEILELKSTINTMVDELNGFASEVSRVAREVGSDGKLGGQAQVPGAAGTWKDLTDNVNSMAANLTGQVRNIAEVTTAVAKGDLSKKITVDVKGEILELKSTINTMVDELNGFASEVSRVAREVGSDGKLGGQAQVPGAAGTWKGLTDNVNSMAANLTGQVRNIAEVTTAVAKGDLSKKITVDVKGEILELKSTINTMVDQLNGFASEVSRVAREVGSDGKLGGQAQVPGVAGTWKD
;
A
#
# COMPACT_ATOMS: atom_id res chain seq x y z
N MET A 1 137.76 8.95 12.90
CA MET A 1 137.35 10.29 13.37
C MET A 1 136.10 10.68 12.61
N THR A 2 135.06 10.89 13.38
CA THR A 2 133.75 11.50 13.12
C THR A 2 133.71 12.46 11.93
N ASN A 3 132.92 12.13 10.90
CA ASN A 3 132.35 13.12 9.99
C ASN A 3 130.86 13.23 10.36
N LEU A 4 130.54 14.25 11.16
CA LEU A 4 129.16 14.68 11.35
C LEU A 4 128.59 15.05 9.98
N GLN A 5 127.63 14.25 9.49
CA GLN A 5 126.77 14.66 8.39
C GLN A 5 126.02 15.91 8.84
N PHE A 6 126.20 16.98 8.07
CA PHE A 6 125.40 18.20 8.14
C PHE A 6 123.92 17.82 8.08
N ILE A 7 123.23 17.92 9.21
CA ILE A 7 121.79 18.11 9.25
C ILE A 7 121.56 19.48 8.61
N PRO A 8 120.67 19.64 7.61
CA PRO A 8 120.42 20.95 7.05
C PRO A 8 119.84 21.83 8.15
N ASP A 9 120.64 22.77 8.65
CA ASP A 9 120.26 23.68 9.73
C ASP A 9 119.23 24.74 9.29
N VAL A 10 118.86 24.75 8.00
CA VAL A 10 118.06 25.83 7.39
C VAL A 10 117.03 25.31 6.39
N LEU A 11 115.79 25.80 6.48
CA LEU A 11 114.70 25.49 5.56
C LEU A 11 114.97 26.07 4.16
N ASP A 12 114.98 25.21 3.13
CA ASP A 12 115.11 25.68 1.74
C ASP A 12 113.87 26.48 1.31
N ARG A 13 114.08 27.75 0.99
CA ARG A 13 113.03 28.67 0.52
C ARG A 13 112.36 28.19 -0.77
N LYS A 14 113.08 27.48 -1.65
CA LYS A 14 112.46 26.88 -2.86
C LYS A 14 111.56 25.71 -2.49
N GLY A 15 111.96 24.89 -1.52
CA GLY A 15 111.15 23.84 -0.91
C GLY A 15 109.87 24.39 -0.27
N LEU A 16 109.98 25.40 0.60
CA LEU A 16 108.83 26.07 1.23
C LEU A 16 107.89 26.68 0.18
N LEU A 17 108.42 27.38 -0.83
CA LEU A 17 107.61 27.96 -1.91
C LEU A 17 106.88 26.88 -2.73
N SER A 18 107.52 25.73 -2.95
CA SER A 18 106.91 24.60 -3.66
C SER A 18 105.79 23.97 -2.84
N ALA A 19 106.01 23.79 -1.53
CA ALA A 19 105.01 23.28 -0.61
C ALA A 19 103.80 24.21 -0.49
N LEU A 20 104.04 25.52 -0.36
CA LEU A 20 102.98 26.54 -0.39
C LEU A 20 102.21 26.56 -1.71
N ARG A 21 102.87 26.33 -2.85
CA ARG A 21 102.22 26.21 -4.17
C ARG A 21 101.38 24.95 -4.31
N ALA A 22 101.82 23.82 -3.74
CA ALA A 22 101.05 22.59 -3.69
C ALA A 22 99.81 22.75 -2.80
N PHE A 23 100.00 23.26 -1.58
CA PHE A 23 98.92 23.57 -0.66
C PHE A 23 97.88 24.54 -1.26
N LYS A 24 98.33 25.62 -1.93
CA LYS A 24 97.44 26.56 -2.64
C LYS A 24 96.57 25.89 -3.71
N LYS A 25 97.03 24.79 -4.31
CA LYS A 25 96.28 24.02 -5.32
C LYS A 25 95.34 22.98 -4.70
N GLY A 26 95.29 22.89 -3.37
CA GLY A 26 94.48 21.90 -2.64
C GLY A 26 95.15 20.54 -2.50
N ASP A 27 96.46 20.42 -2.75
CA ASP A 27 97.20 19.21 -2.42
C ASP A 27 97.55 19.23 -0.94
N PHE A 28 96.75 18.52 -0.14
CA PHE A 28 96.95 18.40 1.30
C PHE A 28 97.84 17.21 1.70
N SER A 29 98.42 16.49 0.74
CA SER A 29 99.39 15.41 1.02
C SER A 29 100.83 15.92 1.20
N VAL A 30 101.09 17.18 0.80
CA VAL A 30 102.42 17.80 0.88
C VAL A 30 102.88 17.95 2.33
N ARG A 31 104.15 17.66 2.60
CA ARG A 31 104.77 17.83 3.92
C ARG A 31 106.15 18.47 3.80
N LEU A 32 106.49 19.35 4.74
CA LEU A 32 107.85 19.85 4.94
C LEU A 32 108.66 18.91 5.85
N PRO A 33 110.00 18.92 5.76
CA PRO A 33 110.85 18.05 6.57
C PRO A 33 110.71 18.34 8.07
N MET A 34 110.64 17.27 8.88
CA MET A 34 110.43 17.34 10.33
C MET A 34 111.72 17.17 11.14
N ASP A 35 112.83 16.93 10.44
CA ASP A 35 114.18 16.79 10.98
C ASP A 35 114.91 18.13 11.17
N LEU A 36 114.27 19.23 10.79
CA LEU A 36 114.76 20.61 10.99
C LEU A 36 114.59 21.05 12.46
N ILE A 37 115.53 21.85 12.96
CA ILE A 37 115.56 22.31 14.36
C ILE A 37 115.49 23.85 14.40
N GLY A 38 114.98 24.42 15.50
CA GLY A 38 114.83 25.87 15.65
C GLY A 38 113.64 26.43 14.87
N ILE A 39 113.68 27.72 14.51
CA ILE A 39 112.56 28.43 13.86
C ILE A 39 112.15 27.77 12.54
N ASP A 40 113.09 27.23 11.78
CA ASP A 40 112.82 26.56 10.51
C ASP A 40 112.07 25.24 10.69
N GLY A 41 112.36 24.51 11.78
CA GLY A 41 111.57 23.35 12.22
C GLY A 41 110.18 23.74 12.72
N GLU A 42 110.06 24.84 13.48
CA GLU A 42 108.76 25.38 13.91
C GLU A 42 107.90 25.82 12.71
N ILE A 43 108.49 26.44 11.70
CA ILE A 43 107.79 26.80 10.45
C ILE A 43 107.33 25.55 9.70
N ALA A 44 108.18 24.51 9.61
CA ALA A 44 107.82 23.25 8.97
C ALA A 44 106.67 22.53 9.69
N GLN A 45 106.72 22.49 11.02
CA GLN A 45 105.65 21.93 11.86
C GLN A 45 104.35 22.72 11.69
N ALA A 46 104.38 24.05 11.83
CA ALA A 46 103.20 24.89 11.71
C ALA A 46 102.56 24.78 10.30
N PHE A 47 103.38 24.70 9.25
CA PHE A 47 102.89 24.44 7.90
C PHE A 47 102.21 23.06 7.81
N ASN A 48 102.87 22.01 8.30
CA ASN A 48 102.34 20.65 8.26
C ASN A 48 101.02 20.53 9.05
N ASP A 49 100.91 21.18 10.21
CA ASP A 49 99.70 21.21 11.04
C ASP A 49 98.53 21.89 10.30
N VAL A 50 98.81 23.00 9.59
CA VAL A 50 97.79 23.69 8.78
C VAL A 50 97.36 22.84 7.60
N VAL A 51 98.30 22.15 6.94
CA VAL A 51 97.98 21.24 5.83
C VAL A 51 97.14 20.05 6.32
N GLU A 52 97.52 19.44 7.45
CA GLU A 52 96.78 18.33 8.06
C GLU A 52 95.38 18.76 8.51
N MET A 53 95.23 19.98 9.04
CA MET A 53 93.90 20.52 9.38
C MET A 53 93.00 20.62 8.15
N ASN A 54 93.51 21.11 7.02
CA ASN A 54 92.74 21.22 5.78
C ASN A 54 92.37 19.86 5.20
N GLU A 55 93.26 18.88 5.28
CA GLU A 55 93.00 17.48 4.92
C GLU A 55 91.82 16.93 5.72
N LYS A 56 91.90 17.02 7.06
CA LYS A 56 90.85 16.54 7.98
C LYS A 56 89.50 17.22 7.77
N VAL A 57 89.47 18.54 7.54
CA VAL A 57 88.23 19.26 7.22
C VAL A 57 87.62 18.77 5.91
N THR A 58 88.46 18.51 4.90
CA THR A 58 88.01 18.01 3.59
C THR A 58 87.38 16.62 3.72
N ASP A 59 88.02 15.72 4.47
CA ASP A 59 87.51 14.38 4.72
C ASP A 59 86.19 14.40 5.50
N GLU A 60 86.09 15.26 6.52
CA GLU A 60 84.86 15.42 7.29
C GLU A 60 83.69 15.97 6.46
N PHE A 61 83.95 16.94 5.59
CA PHE A 61 82.95 17.44 4.65
C PHE A 61 82.55 16.36 3.64
N ALA A 62 83.49 15.54 3.18
CA ALA A 62 83.18 14.40 2.32
C ALA A 62 82.30 13.36 3.02
N ARG A 63 82.56 13.07 4.31
CA ARG A 63 81.72 12.20 5.15
C ARG A 63 80.30 12.76 5.26
N ILE A 64 80.16 14.01 5.71
CA ILE A 64 78.84 14.63 5.91
C ILE A 64 78.04 14.77 4.62
N ARG A 65 78.71 15.08 3.50
CA ARG A 65 78.07 15.06 2.19
C ARG A 65 77.46 13.68 1.87
N ASN A 66 78.14 12.59 2.21
CA ASN A 66 77.61 11.25 1.97
C ASN A 66 76.50 10.89 2.97
N GLU A 67 76.75 11.03 4.27
CA GLU A 67 75.81 10.65 5.31
C GLU A 67 74.52 11.49 5.28
N VAL A 68 74.63 12.82 5.31
CA VAL A 68 73.47 13.72 5.31
C VAL A 68 72.89 13.86 3.91
N GLY A 69 73.75 14.06 2.90
CA GLY A 69 73.32 14.41 1.55
C GLY A 69 72.86 13.23 0.69
N ARG A 70 73.46 12.04 0.83
CA ARG A 70 73.08 10.86 0.02
C ARG A 70 72.29 9.83 0.80
N GLU A 71 72.69 9.56 2.04
CA GLU A 71 72.04 8.52 2.87
C GLU A 71 70.87 9.06 3.69
N GLY A 72 70.69 10.38 3.77
CA GLY A 72 69.60 11.01 4.52
C GLY A 72 69.75 10.90 6.03
N GLN A 73 70.95 10.65 6.54
CA GLN A 73 71.25 10.60 7.98
C GLN A 73 71.33 12.02 8.57
N ILE A 74 70.18 12.70 8.65
CA ILE A 74 70.04 14.11 9.03
C ILE A 74 70.49 14.47 10.45
N ASN A 75 70.81 13.49 11.29
CA ASN A 75 71.33 13.68 12.64
C ASN A 75 72.85 13.83 12.71
N GLN A 76 73.56 13.57 11.61
CA GLN A 76 75.02 13.66 11.56
C GLN A 76 75.50 15.12 11.57
N ARG A 77 76.65 15.36 12.20
CA ARG A 77 77.27 16.68 12.38
C ARG A 77 78.77 16.62 12.12
N VAL A 78 79.35 17.68 11.59
CA VAL A 78 80.80 17.80 11.43
C VAL A 78 81.45 17.88 12.81
N ARG A 79 82.51 17.11 13.06
CA ARG A 79 83.21 17.08 14.34
C ARG A 79 84.71 16.93 14.15
N LEU A 80 85.48 17.96 14.52
CA LEU A 80 86.94 17.92 14.55
C LEU A 80 87.45 18.50 15.87
N PRO A 81 87.88 17.66 16.83
CA PRO A 81 88.36 18.12 18.14
C PRO A 81 89.57 19.06 18.08
N ALA A 82 90.39 18.95 17.02
CA ALA A 82 91.57 19.79 16.84
C ALA A 82 91.25 21.20 16.27
N ALA A 83 90.03 21.42 15.76
CA ALA A 83 89.65 22.71 15.20
C ALA A 83 89.40 23.72 16.33
N THR A 84 90.14 24.84 16.30
CA THR A 84 90.02 25.93 17.28
C THR A 84 89.95 27.28 16.57
N GLY A 85 89.50 28.32 17.29
CA GLY A 85 89.30 29.65 16.71
C GLY A 85 88.36 29.62 15.50
N SER A 86 88.71 30.33 14.42
CA SER A 86 87.86 30.43 13.22
C SER A 86 87.63 29.11 12.49
N TRP A 87 88.46 28.08 12.73
CA TRP A 87 88.16 26.73 12.22
C TRP A 87 86.95 26.13 12.92
N ALA A 88 86.85 26.28 14.24
CA ALA A 88 85.67 25.84 14.99
C ALA A 88 84.42 26.61 14.53
N ASP A 89 84.52 27.93 14.36
CA ASP A 89 83.41 28.76 13.86
C ASP A 89 82.92 28.30 12.46
N CYS A 90 83.83 27.86 11.58
CA CYS A 90 83.49 27.31 10.28
C CYS A 90 82.68 26.00 10.39
N LEU A 91 83.12 25.08 11.25
CA LEU A 91 82.40 23.83 11.49
C LEU A 91 81.04 24.07 12.13
N ASP A 92 80.95 25.01 13.05
CA ASP A 92 79.69 25.43 13.67
C ASP A 92 78.74 26.09 12.67
N SER A 93 79.27 26.83 11.70
CA SER A 93 78.48 27.40 10.61
C SER A 93 77.86 26.30 9.73
N VAL A 94 78.62 25.26 9.39
CA VAL A 94 78.11 24.10 8.64
C VAL A 94 77.08 23.33 9.46
N ASN A 95 77.36 23.06 10.73
CA ASN A 95 76.43 22.38 11.63
C ASN A 95 75.13 23.17 11.84
N THR A 96 75.21 24.50 11.89
CA THR A 96 74.05 25.39 11.97
C THR A 96 73.22 25.29 10.69
N LEU A 97 73.85 25.32 9.51
CA LEU A 97 73.17 25.17 8.23
C LEU A 97 72.46 23.81 8.14
N ILE A 98 73.13 22.72 8.52
CA ILE A 98 72.51 21.39 8.58
C ILE A 98 71.30 21.42 9.53
N GLY A 99 71.46 21.96 10.74
CA GLY A 99 70.35 22.08 11.70
C GLY A 99 69.17 22.91 11.18
N ASP A 100 69.42 23.95 10.39
CA ASP A 100 68.39 24.82 9.83
C ASP A 100 67.64 24.22 8.65
N LEU A 101 68.24 23.27 7.93
CA LEU A 101 67.56 22.48 6.89
C LEU A 101 66.81 21.27 7.48
N VAL A 102 67.39 20.64 8.50
CA VAL A 102 66.87 19.39 9.07
C VAL A 102 65.61 19.63 9.89
N ARG A 103 65.58 20.68 10.74
CA ARG A 103 64.45 20.95 11.65
C ARG A 103 63.10 21.07 10.93
N PRO A 104 62.93 21.95 9.91
CA PRO A 104 61.65 22.06 9.20
C PRO A 104 61.24 20.78 8.47
N THR A 105 62.22 20.04 7.95
CA THR A 105 61.98 18.79 7.20
C THR A 105 61.46 17.68 8.11
N SER A 106 62.03 17.55 9.32
CA SER A 106 61.54 16.62 10.33
C SER A 106 60.13 16.96 10.81
N GLU A 107 59.82 18.24 11.04
CA GLU A 107 58.47 18.65 11.41
C GLU A 107 57.45 18.40 10.29
N MET A 108 57.84 18.61 9.04
CA MET A 108 56.98 18.27 7.89
C MET A 108 56.69 16.77 7.85
N ALA A 109 57.70 15.93 8.05
CA ALA A 109 57.51 14.48 8.12
C ALA A 109 56.55 14.08 9.25
N ARG A 110 56.67 14.68 10.44
CA ARG A 110 55.77 14.46 11.57
C ARG A 110 54.31 14.78 11.22
N VAL A 111 54.06 15.94 10.61
CA VAL A 111 52.70 16.36 10.24
C VAL A 111 52.12 15.41 9.18
N ILE A 112 52.90 15.03 8.17
CA ILE A 112 52.46 14.08 7.13
C ILE A 112 52.17 12.70 7.74
N GLU A 113 52.99 12.22 8.67
CA GLU A 113 52.77 10.95 9.36
C GLU A 113 51.51 10.97 10.24
N SER A 114 51.21 12.10 10.87
CA SER A 114 49.95 12.28 11.61
C SER A 114 48.73 12.28 10.68
N VAL A 115 48.80 12.98 9.55
CA VAL A 115 47.75 12.99 8.52
C VAL A 115 47.52 11.58 7.97
N ALA A 116 48.59 10.82 7.70
CA ALA A 116 48.50 9.43 7.24
C ALA A 116 47.82 8.50 8.25
N ARG A 117 47.92 8.80 9.55
CA ARG A 117 47.20 8.11 10.63
C ARG A 117 45.77 8.62 10.87
N GLY A 118 45.33 9.61 10.09
CA GLY A 118 44.00 10.22 10.20
C GLY A 118 43.89 11.36 11.22
N ASP A 119 45.00 11.78 11.85
CA ASP A 119 45.01 12.96 12.73
C ASP A 119 45.18 14.23 11.90
N LEU A 120 44.06 14.84 11.55
CA LEU A 120 43.97 16.10 10.80
C LEU A 120 43.98 17.33 11.72
N SER A 121 44.33 17.20 13.00
CA SER A 121 44.49 18.33 13.92
C SER A 121 45.92 18.89 13.92
N GLN A 122 46.90 18.09 13.48
CA GLN A 122 48.30 18.51 13.44
C GLN A 122 48.54 19.54 12.33
N ARG A 123 49.43 20.50 12.61
CA ARG A 123 49.80 21.59 11.70
C ARG A 123 51.30 21.85 11.75
N MET A 124 51.84 22.35 10.65
CA MET A 124 53.16 22.98 10.61
C MET A 124 53.09 24.30 11.39
N LEU A 125 53.88 24.37 12.47
CA LEU A 125 53.98 25.57 13.29
C LEU A 125 54.83 26.63 12.57
N PRO A 126 54.49 27.93 12.70
CA PRO A 126 55.30 29.01 12.12
C PRO A 126 56.66 29.16 12.80
N GLU A 127 56.85 28.54 13.96
CA GLU A 127 58.08 28.51 14.74
C GLU A 127 58.35 27.10 15.26
N ILE A 128 59.60 26.65 15.13
CA ILE A 128 60.07 25.32 15.55
C ILE A 128 61.33 25.53 16.38
N ASP A 129 61.35 25.04 17.63
CA ASP A 129 62.48 25.14 18.56
C ASP A 129 63.08 26.57 18.67
N GLY A 130 62.22 27.60 18.77
CA GLY A 130 62.65 28.99 18.92
C GLY A 130 63.06 29.69 17.61
N ARG A 131 62.89 29.05 16.44
CA ARG A 131 63.23 29.62 15.13
C ARG A 131 62.02 29.68 14.21
N SER A 132 61.70 30.87 13.73
CA SER A 132 60.59 31.06 12.80
C SER A 132 60.92 30.50 11.42
N LEU A 133 59.95 29.81 10.81
CA LEU A 133 60.01 29.42 9.40
C LEU A 133 60.03 30.68 8.52
N ARG A 134 60.97 30.72 7.57
CA ARG A 134 61.13 31.83 6.62
C ARG A 134 61.33 31.30 5.20
N GLY A 135 61.12 32.18 4.22
CA GLY A 135 61.35 31.88 2.81
C GLY A 135 60.56 30.65 2.35
N GLU A 136 61.24 29.73 1.67
CA GLU A 136 60.62 28.54 1.08
C GLU A 136 60.05 27.58 2.14
N PHE A 137 60.68 27.45 3.31
CA PHE A 137 60.15 26.59 4.38
C PHE A 137 58.81 27.10 4.91
N LEU A 138 58.62 28.42 5.02
CA LEU A 138 57.33 29.00 5.39
C LEU A 138 56.27 28.73 4.30
N ARG A 139 56.65 28.84 3.03
CA ARG A 139 55.75 28.55 1.91
C ARG A 139 55.32 27.09 1.90
N ILE A 140 56.26 26.15 2.06
CA ILE A 140 55.97 24.72 2.17
C ILE A 140 55.07 24.44 3.38
N GLY A 141 55.39 25.01 4.55
CA GLY A 141 54.56 24.86 5.75
C GLY A 141 53.12 25.34 5.54
N LYS A 142 52.92 26.46 4.82
CA LYS A 142 51.58 26.93 4.43
C LYS A 142 50.86 25.96 3.50
N VAL A 143 51.54 25.42 2.50
CA VAL A 143 50.96 24.43 1.56
C VAL A 143 50.54 23.16 2.29
N VAL A 144 51.39 22.66 3.20
CA VAL A 144 51.06 21.50 4.06
C VAL A 144 49.81 21.81 4.88
N ASN A 145 49.76 22.96 5.57
CA ASN A 145 48.59 23.34 6.36
C ASN A 145 47.32 23.46 5.52
N THR A 146 47.38 24.06 4.32
CA THR A 146 46.24 24.12 3.39
C THR A 146 45.76 22.72 2.99
N MET A 147 46.67 21.77 2.76
CA MET A 147 46.32 20.39 2.47
C MET A 147 45.64 19.71 3.68
N VAL A 148 46.13 19.93 4.90
CA VAL A 148 45.47 19.40 6.11
C VAL A 148 44.09 20.04 6.31
N ASP A 149 43.94 21.34 6.05
CA ASP A 149 42.65 22.03 6.16
C ASP A 149 41.64 21.49 5.14
N GLN A 150 42.05 21.23 3.89
CA GLN A 150 41.19 20.64 2.86
C GLN A 150 40.76 19.22 3.23
N LEU A 151 41.69 18.38 3.70
CA LEU A 151 41.39 17.03 4.18
C LEU A 151 40.43 17.05 5.37
N GLY A 152 40.68 17.93 6.33
CA GLY A 152 39.85 18.07 7.53
C GLY A 152 38.44 18.55 7.20
N GLY A 153 38.32 19.55 6.33
CA GLY A 153 37.04 20.06 5.85
C GLY A 153 36.24 19.00 5.12
N PHE A 154 36.87 18.27 4.19
CA PHE A 154 36.20 17.19 3.46
C PHE A 154 35.78 16.04 4.39
N ALA A 155 36.65 15.58 5.28
CA ALA A 155 36.33 14.50 6.21
C ALA A 155 35.18 14.86 7.16
N SER A 156 35.18 16.09 7.68
CA SER A 156 34.09 16.60 8.52
C SER A 156 32.77 16.63 7.75
N GLU A 157 32.81 17.10 6.51
CA GLU A 157 31.62 17.30 5.71
C GLU A 157 31.00 15.99 5.21
N VAL A 158 31.84 15.05 4.76
CA VAL A 158 31.37 13.69 4.41
C VAL A 158 30.77 12.99 5.62
N SER A 159 31.42 13.12 6.79
CA SER A 159 30.90 12.54 8.04
C SER A 159 29.55 13.17 8.43
N ARG A 160 29.38 14.47 8.24
CA ARG A 160 28.14 15.19 8.51
C ARG A 160 27.02 14.74 7.56
N VAL A 161 27.26 14.73 6.25
CA VAL A 161 26.27 14.31 5.24
C VAL A 161 25.88 12.85 5.40
N ALA A 162 26.85 11.96 5.67
CA ALA A 162 26.58 10.56 5.94
C ALA A 162 25.68 10.37 7.16
N ARG A 163 25.90 11.15 8.23
CA ARG A 163 25.03 11.13 9.41
C ARG A 163 23.65 11.69 9.11
N GLU A 164 23.56 12.86 8.49
CA GLU A 164 22.28 13.52 8.20
C GLU A 164 21.39 12.71 7.26
N VAL A 165 21.94 12.29 6.11
CA VAL A 165 21.16 11.60 5.07
C VAL A 165 21.04 10.11 5.38
N GLY A 166 22.10 9.49 5.88
CA GLY A 166 22.15 8.04 6.11
C GLY A 166 21.61 7.57 7.46
N SER A 167 21.76 8.36 8.53
CA SER A 167 21.36 7.94 9.89
C SER A 167 20.17 8.74 10.44
N ASP A 168 20.20 10.07 10.33
CA ASP A 168 19.16 10.93 10.91
C ASP A 168 17.91 11.03 10.01
N GLY A 169 17.99 10.58 8.75
CA GLY A 169 16.91 10.69 7.77
C GLY A 169 16.60 12.13 7.36
N LYS A 170 17.50 13.08 7.62
CA LYS A 170 17.41 14.48 7.17
C LYS A 170 17.76 14.57 5.69
N LEU A 171 16.74 14.33 4.86
CA LEU A 171 16.89 14.33 3.41
C LEU A 171 17.15 15.74 2.84
N GLY A 172 18.17 15.86 1.99
CA GLY A 172 18.59 17.11 1.35
C GLY A 172 19.94 17.66 1.80
N GLY A 173 20.61 16.98 2.75
CA GLY A 173 21.98 17.32 3.14
C GLY A 173 22.95 17.18 1.97
N GLN A 174 23.76 18.21 1.73
CA GLN A 174 24.82 18.23 0.71
C GLN A 174 26.13 18.68 1.34
N ALA A 175 27.22 18.09 0.85
CA ALA A 175 28.58 18.44 1.19
C ALA A 175 28.97 19.76 0.54
N GLN A 176 29.37 20.73 1.35
CA GLN A 176 29.95 22.00 0.95
C GLN A 176 31.37 22.10 1.49
N VAL A 177 32.35 21.85 0.63
CA VAL A 177 33.77 21.97 0.99
C VAL A 177 34.37 23.15 0.21
N PRO A 178 34.70 24.27 0.88
CA PRO A 178 35.24 25.45 0.20
C PRO A 178 36.59 25.18 -0.48
N GLY A 179 36.79 25.72 -1.68
CA GLY A 179 38.09 25.71 -2.36
C GLY A 179 38.56 24.34 -2.87
N VAL A 180 37.67 23.35 -2.97
CA VAL A 180 37.99 22.05 -3.58
C VAL A 180 38.09 22.17 -5.10
N ALA A 181 39.11 21.52 -5.66
CA ALA A 181 39.36 21.43 -7.09
C ALA A 181 39.90 20.03 -7.45
N GLY A 182 39.86 19.68 -8.74
CA GLY A 182 40.29 18.37 -9.23
C GLY A 182 39.56 17.22 -8.52
N THR A 183 40.31 16.21 -8.09
CA THR A 183 39.76 15.02 -7.42
C THR A 183 38.89 15.34 -6.21
N TRP A 184 39.21 16.38 -5.44
CA TRP A 184 38.40 16.78 -4.28
C TRP A 184 37.02 17.27 -4.67
N LYS A 185 36.93 17.98 -5.80
CA LYS A 185 35.65 18.42 -6.35
C LYS A 185 34.84 17.22 -6.85
N ASP A 186 35.48 16.33 -7.60
CA ASP A 186 34.81 15.12 -8.11
C ASP A 186 34.25 14.25 -6.98
N LEU A 187 35.01 14.06 -5.90
CA LEU A 187 34.56 13.33 -4.72
C LEU A 187 33.38 14.03 -4.02
N THR A 188 33.44 15.35 -3.87
CA THR A 188 32.35 16.14 -3.28
C THR A 188 31.08 16.05 -4.13
N ASP A 189 31.21 16.16 -5.46
CA ASP A 189 30.10 16.07 -6.41
C ASP A 189 29.48 14.66 -6.43
N ASN A 190 30.30 13.61 -6.28
CA ASN A 190 29.83 12.23 -6.15
C ASN A 190 29.04 11.99 -4.85
N VAL A 191 29.53 12.47 -3.71
CA VAL A 191 28.81 12.40 -2.41
C VAL A 191 27.48 13.14 -2.51
N ASN A 192 27.48 14.33 -3.12
CA ASN A 192 26.27 15.12 -3.35
C ASN A 192 25.27 14.42 -4.27
N SER A 193 25.75 13.78 -5.34
CA SER A 193 24.91 13.01 -6.26
C SER A 193 24.28 11.82 -5.56
N MET A 194 25.05 11.09 -4.74
CA MET A 194 24.54 10.00 -3.91
C MET A 194 23.46 10.48 -2.92
N ALA A 195 23.74 11.56 -2.18
CA ALA A 195 22.81 12.14 -1.22
C ALA A 195 21.51 12.64 -1.87
N ALA A 196 21.62 13.29 -3.03
CA ALA A 196 20.48 13.77 -3.81
C ALA A 196 19.62 12.61 -4.34
N ASN A 197 20.25 11.55 -4.86
CA ASN A 197 19.55 10.36 -5.33
C ASN A 197 18.79 9.67 -4.18
N LEU A 198 19.44 9.40 -3.05
CA LEU A 198 18.78 8.81 -1.87
C LEU A 198 17.63 9.70 -1.37
N THR A 199 17.86 11.01 -1.30
CA THR A 199 16.85 11.99 -0.91
C THR A 199 15.63 11.95 -1.83
N GLY A 200 15.83 12.00 -3.15
CA GLY A 200 14.76 11.98 -4.13
C GLY A 200 13.96 10.67 -4.08
N GLN A 201 14.66 9.54 -3.98
CA GLN A 201 14.07 8.21 -3.92
C GLN A 201 13.19 8.04 -2.68
N VAL A 202 13.74 8.30 -1.49
CA VAL A 202 13.02 8.12 -0.22
C VAL A 202 11.85 9.11 -0.12
N ARG A 203 12.03 10.36 -0.55
CA ARG A 203 10.95 11.36 -0.51
C ARG A 203 9.79 10.99 -1.44
N ASN A 204 10.06 10.48 -2.63
CA ASN A 204 9.00 10.04 -3.54
C ASN A 204 8.24 8.81 -3.01
N ILE A 205 8.95 7.85 -2.40
CA ILE A 205 8.33 6.71 -1.70
C ILE A 205 7.43 7.20 -0.57
N ALA A 206 7.90 8.15 0.25
CA ALA A 206 7.11 8.71 1.33
C ALA A 206 5.85 9.43 0.83
N GLU A 207 5.95 10.19 -0.27
CA GLU A 207 4.80 10.86 -0.89
C GLU A 207 3.73 9.87 -1.36
N VAL A 208 4.14 8.80 -2.07
CA VAL A 208 3.22 7.79 -2.61
C VAL A 208 2.60 6.98 -1.48
N THR A 209 3.38 6.51 -0.51
CA THR A 209 2.84 5.76 0.64
C THR A 209 1.91 6.61 1.51
N THR A 210 2.20 7.91 1.66
CA THR A 210 1.28 8.86 2.32
C THR A 210 -0.02 9.05 1.52
N ALA A 211 0.05 9.11 0.19
CA ALA A 211 -1.13 9.23 -0.67
C ALA A 211 -2.01 7.98 -0.56
N VAL A 212 -1.41 6.80 -0.63
CA VAL A 212 -2.09 5.50 -0.44
C VAL A 212 -2.76 5.43 0.93
N ALA A 213 -2.08 5.85 2.00
CA ALA A 213 -2.65 5.90 3.34
C ALA A 213 -3.85 6.87 3.45
N LYS A 214 -3.91 7.90 2.60
CA LYS A 214 -5.05 8.82 2.49
C LYS A 214 -6.13 8.36 1.49
N GLY A 215 -5.98 7.18 0.89
CA GLY A 215 -6.89 6.63 -0.11
C GLY A 215 -6.71 7.17 -1.53
N ASP A 216 -5.67 7.95 -1.79
CA ASP A 216 -5.31 8.40 -3.14
C ASP A 216 -4.42 7.34 -3.81
N LEU A 217 -5.07 6.44 -4.54
CA LEU A 217 -4.44 5.35 -5.29
C LEU A 217 -4.04 5.75 -6.73
N SER A 218 -4.16 7.05 -7.07
CA SER A 218 -3.76 7.56 -8.39
C SER A 218 -2.26 7.79 -8.50
N LYS A 219 -1.56 7.90 -7.36
CA LYS A 219 -0.12 8.19 -7.32
C LYS A 219 0.72 6.93 -7.37
N LYS A 220 1.79 7.00 -8.15
CA LYS A 220 2.81 5.96 -8.25
C LYS A 220 4.20 6.53 -8.12
N ILE A 221 5.14 5.68 -7.74
CA ILE A 221 6.56 6.01 -7.77
C ILE A 221 6.99 6.03 -9.25
N THR A 222 7.41 7.20 -9.74
CA THR A 222 7.78 7.40 -11.15
C THR A 222 9.28 7.59 -11.36
N VAL A 223 10.01 7.99 -10.32
CA VAL A 223 11.47 8.22 -10.38
C VAL A 223 12.21 7.00 -10.90
N ASP A 224 13.23 7.23 -11.73
CA ASP A 224 14.10 6.19 -12.24
C ASP A 224 15.03 5.69 -11.13
N VAL A 225 15.02 4.38 -10.90
CA VAL A 225 15.68 3.74 -9.76
C VAL A 225 16.22 2.39 -10.22
N LYS A 226 17.28 1.94 -9.57
CA LYS A 226 18.01 0.70 -9.92
C LYS A 226 18.23 -0.14 -8.67
N GLY A 227 18.53 -1.43 -8.87
CA GLY A 227 18.82 -2.37 -7.79
C GLY A 227 17.63 -2.57 -6.84
N GLU A 228 17.91 -2.65 -5.54
CA GLU A 228 16.91 -2.89 -4.49
C GLU A 228 15.81 -1.81 -4.45
N ILE A 229 16.13 -0.56 -4.80
CA ILE A 229 15.13 0.52 -4.85
C ILE A 229 14.15 0.31 -6.02
N LEU A 230 14.57 -0.31 -7.11
CA LEU A 230 13.67 -0.68 -8.20
C LEU A 230 12.70 -1.78 -7.77
N GLU A 231 13.18 -2.78 -7.04
CA GLU A 231 12.33 -3.82 -6.47
C GLU A 231 11.32 -3.24 -5.48
N LEU A 232 11.75 -2.32 -4.61
CA LEU A 232 10.87 -1.59 -3.71
C LEU A 232 9.82 -0.76 -4.47
N LYS A 233 10.24 0.01 -5.49
CA LYS A 233 9.34 0.76 -6.37
C LYS A 233 8.31 -0.16 -7.01
N SER A 234 8.74 -1.28 -7.57
CA SER A 234 7.87 -2.24 -8.22
C SER A 234 6.86 -2.81 -7.22
N THR A 235 7.33 -3.21 -6.04
CA THR A 235 6.47 -3.78 -4.99
C THR A 235 5.40 -2.79 -4.54
N ILE A 236 5.78 -1.54 -4.27
CA ILE A 236 4.82 -0.50 -3.88
C ILE A 236 3.86 -0.20 -5.03
N ASN A 237 4.34 -0.04 -6.27
CA ASN A 237 3.47 0.24 -7.41
C ASN A 237 2.48 -0.92 -7.68
N THR A 238 2.91 -2.17 -7.56
CA THR A 238 2.02 -3.34 -7.65
C THR A 238 0.96 -3.31 -6.54
N MET A 239 1.35 -3.00 -5.30
CA MET A 239 0.40 -2.85 -4.19
C MET A 239 -0.62 -1.73 -4.46
N VAL A 240 -0.20 -0.59 -5.01
CA VAL A 240 -1.13 0.49 -5.42
C VAL A 240 -2.08 0.01 -6.52
N ASP A 241 -1.59 -0.75 -7.50
CA ASP A 241 -2.41 -1.29 -8.59
C ASP A 241 -3.46 -2.29 -8.07
N GLU A 242 -3.07 -3.20 -7.19
CA GLU A 242 -3.98 -4.17 -6.55
C GLU A 242 -5.05 -3.46 -5.72
N LEU A 243 -4.65 -2.48 -4.91
CA LEU A 243 -5.58 -1.66 -4.12
C LEU A 243 -6.57 -0.91 -5.00
N ASN A 244 -6.10 -0.31 -6.09
CA ASN A 244 -6.94 0.47 -6.99
C ASN A 244 -7.93 -0.43 -7.74
N GLY A 245 -7.45 -1.60 -8.20
CA GLY A 245 -8.29 -2.63 -8.81
C GLY A 245 -9.38 -3.11 -7.85
N PHE A 246 -9.00 -3.45 -6.63
CA PHE A 246 -9.96 -3.87 -5.59
C PHE A 246 -10.99 -2.78 -5.27
N ALA A 247 -10.55 -1.53 -5.04
CA ALA A 247 -11.44 -0.43 -4.71
C ALA A 247 -12.45 -0.14 -5.84
N SER A 248 -11.99 -0.15 -7.09
CA SER A 248 -12.85 0.00 -8.26
C SER A 248 -13.89 -1.12 -8.34
N GLU A 249 -13.45 -2.35 -8.11
CA GLU A 249 -14.29 -3.53 -8.28
C GLU A 249 -15.34 -3.69 -7.18
N VAL A 250 -14.98 -3.43 -5.93
CA VAL A 250 -15.93 -3.36 -4.81
C VAL A 250 -16.96 -2.26 -5.06
N SER A 251 -16.52 -1.09 -5.50
CA SER A 251 -17.43 0.02 -5.82
C SER A 251 -18.40 -0.34 -6.96
N ARG A 252 -17.91 -1.06 -7.97
CA ARG A 252 -18.72 -1.53 -9.10
C ARG A 252 -19.78 -2.55 -8.65
N VAL A 253 -19.38 -3.59 -7.92
CA VAL A 253 -20.29 -4.64 -7.44
C VAL A 253 -21.31 -4.09 -6.45
N ALA A 254 -20.89 -3.20 -5.54
CA ALA A 254 -21.81 -2.53 -4.61
C ALA A 254 -22.87 -1.71 -5.35
N ARG A 255 -22.49 -1.02 -6.44
CA ARG A 255 -23.43 -0.30 -7.30
C ARG A 255 -24.33 -1.25 -8.06
N GLU A 256 -23.78 -2.24 -8.77
CA GLU A 256 -24.58 -3.16 -9.61
C GLU A 256 -25.58 -3.98 -8.80
N VAL A 257 -25.12 -4.64 -7.73
CA VAL A 257 -25.96 -5.55 -6.95
C VAL A 257 -26.79 -4.77 -5.92
N GLY A 258 -26.21 -3.77 -5.27
CA GLY A 258 -26.85 -3.04 -4.18
C GLY A 258 -27.75 -1.88 -4.63
N SER A 259 -27.37 -1.14 -5.67
CA SER A 259 -28.10 0.06 -6.11
C SER A 259 -28.92 -0.17 -7.39
N ASP A 260 -28.31 -0.77 -8.41
CA ASP A 260 -28.94 -0.95 -9.72
C ASP A 260 -29.83 -2.20 -9.77
N GLY A 261 -29.73 -3.10 -8.78
CA GLY A 261 -30.47 -4.36 -8.75
C GLY A 261 -30.07 -5.35 -9.86
N LYS A 262 -28.92 -5.15 -10.50
CA LYS A 262 -28.33 -6.07 -11.48
C LYS A 262 -27.71 -7.26 -10.75
N LEU A 263 -28.55 -8.26 -10.49
CA LEU A 263 -28.16 -9.45 -9.76
C LEU A 263 -27.18 -10.32 -10.57
N GLY A 264 -26.17 -10.88 -9.90
CA GLY A 264 -25.14 -11.73 -10.48
C GLY A 264 -23.79 -11.05 -10.72
N GLY A 265 -23.65 -9.76 -10.40
CA GLY A 265 -22.36 -9.07 -10.41
C GLY A 265 -21.38 -9.69 -9.41
N GLN A 266 -20.16 -9.96 -9.86
CA GLN A 266 -19.07 -10.49 -9.04
C GLN A 266 -17.82 -9.64 -9.23
N ALA A 267 -17.08 -9.47 -8.15
CA ALA A 267 -15.80 -8.81 -8.11
C ALA A 267 -14.72 -9.73 -8.69
N GLN A 268 -14.01 -9.22 -9.70
CA GLN A 268 -12.83 -9.83 -10.27
C GLN A 268 -11.65 -8.87 -10.10
N VAL A 269 -10.73 -9.25 -9.21
CA VAL A 269 -9.50 -8.48 -8.95
C VAL A 269 -8.31 -9.33 -9.41
N PRO A 270 -7.73 -9.05 -10.59
CA PRO A 270 -6.58 -9.79 -11.10
C PRO A 270 -5.41 -9.73 -10.12
N GLY A 271 -4.75 -10.86 -9.88
CA GLY A 271 -3.59 -10.93 -8.98
C GLY A 271 -3.92 -10.96 -7.49
N ALA A 272 -5.20 -10.87 -7.09
CA ALA A 272 -5.58 -10.91 -5.68
C ALA A 272 -5.12 -12.21 -5.00
N ALA A 273 -4.28 -12.06 -3.98
CA ALA A 273 -3.75 -13.14 -3.15
C ALA A 273 -3.86 -12.79 -1.66
N GLY A 274 -3.76 -13.80 -0.79
CA GLY A 274 -3.88 -13.62 0.66
C GLY A 274 -5.16 -12.88 1.05
N THR A 275 -5.05 -11.87 1.92
CA THR A 275 -6.19 -11.10 2.43
C THR A 275 -7.02 -10.43 1.32
N TRP A 276 -6.39 -10.03 0.20
CA TRP A 276 -7.13 -9.43 -0.92
C TRP A 276 -8.08 -10.42 -1.59
N LYS A 277 -7.64 -11.67 -1.71
CA LYS A 277 -8.47 -12.75 -2.21
C LYS A 277 -9.63 -13.02 -1.27
N ASP A 278 -9.35 -13.13 0.03
CA ASP A 278 -10.38 -13.37 1.05
C ASP A 278 -11.46 -12.27 1.04
N LEU A 279 -11.06 -11.00 0.95
CA LEU A 279 -12.01 -9.88 0.86
C LEU A 279 -12.83 -9.93 -0.43
N THR A 280 -12.21 -10.26 -1.56
CA THR A 280 -12.91 -10.40 -2.85
C THR A 280 -13.92 -11.55 -2.79
N ASP A 281 -13.54 -12.70 -2.22
CA ASP A 281 -14.40 -13.87 -2.06
C ASP A 281 -15.57 -13.60 -1.09
N ASN A 282 -15.35 -12.79 -0.05
CA ASN A 282 -16.41 -12.33 0.85
C ASN A 282 -17.43 -11.40 0.15
N VAL A 283 -16.96 -10.43 -0.65
CA VAL A 283 -17.84 -9.56 -1.45
C VAL A 283 -18.66 -10.38 -2.45
N ASN A 284 -18.01 -11.34 -3.11
CA ASN A 284 -18.67 -12.26 -4.03
C ASN A 284 -19.71 -13.15 -3.34
N SER A 285 -19.41 -13.65 -2.14
CA SER A 285 -20.35 -14.44 -1.35
C SER A 285 -21.57 -13.60 -0.95
N MET A 286 -21.36 -12.35 -0.53
CA MET A 286 -22.44 -11.42 -0.23
C MET A 286 -23.32 -11.13 -1.46
N ALA A 287 -22.70 -10.81 -2.59
CA ALA A 287 -23.40 -10.54 -3.84
C ALA A 287 -24.19 -11.75 -4.36
N ALA A 288 -23.61 -12.96 -4.26
CA ALA A 288 -24.26 -14.20 -4.64
C ALA A 288 -25.45 -14.54 -3.73
N ASN A 289 -25.30 -14.34 -2.42
CA ASN A 289 -26.39 -14.55 -1.46
C ASN A 289 -27.56 -13.60 -1.74
N LEU A 290 -27.30 -12.29 -1.88
CA LEU A 290 -28.34 -11.31 -2.21
C LEU A 290 -29.02 -11.64 -3.54
N THR A 291 -28.23 -11.99 -4.56
CA THR A 291 -28.73 -12.41 -5.88
C THR A 291 -29.66 -13.62 -5.78
N GLY A 292 -29.23 -14.66 -5.08
CA GLY A 292 -30.01 -15.88 -4.91
C GLY A 292 -31.31 -15.64 -4.16
N GLN A 293 -31.25 -14.86 -3.07
CA GLN A 293 -32.39 -14.53 -2.24
C GLN A 293 -33.45 -13.73 -3.01
N VAL A 294 -33.06 -12.62 -3.63
CA VAL A 294 -33.99 -11.75 -4.37
C VAL A 294 -34.57 -12.47 -5.58
N ARG A 295 -33.78 -13.29 -6.30
CA ARG A 295 -34.28 -14.03 -7.46
C ARG A 295 -35.30 -15.11 -7.08
N ASN A 296 -35.11 -15.81 -5.95
CA ASN A 296 -36.09 -16.77 -5.44
C ASN A 296 -37.40 -16.09 -5.03
N ILE A 297 -37.31 -14.93 -4.35
CA ILE A 297 -38.49 -14.13 -4.02
C ILE A 297 -39.23 -13.72 -5.29
N ALA A 298 -38.51 -13.18 -6.27
CA ALA A 298 -39.10 -12.77 -7.55
C ALA A 298 -39.77 -13.94 -8.28
N GLU A 299 -39.19 -15.14 -8.27
CA GLU A 299 -39.80 -16.32 -8.88
C GLU A 299 -41.14 -16.69 -8.21
N VAL A 300 -41.16 -16.76 -6.88
CA VAL A 300 -42.36 -17.13 -6.12
C VAL A 300 -43.44 -16.07 -6.26
N THR A 301 -43.10 -14.78 -6.13
CA THR A 301 -44.07 -13.69 -6.32
C THR A 301 -44.61 -13.66 -7.76
N THR A 302 -43.78 -13.97 -8.76
CA THR A 302 -44.23 -14.10 -10.16
C THR A 302 -45.17 -15.30 -10.35
N ALA A 303 -44.89 -16.43 -9.70
CA ALA A 303 -45.75 -17.61 -9.74
C ALA A 303 -47.12 -17.33 -9.11
N VAL A 304 -47.13 -16.70 -7.93
CA VAL A 304 -48.36 -16.25 -7.25
C VAL A 304 -49.15 -15.30 -8.13
N ALA A 305 -48.50 -14.33 -8.79
CA ALA A 305 -49.16 -13.41 -9.70
C ALA A 305 -49.78 -14.11 -10.93
N LYS A 306 -49.24 -15.27 -11.33
CA LYS A 306 -49.78 -16.13 -12.41
C LYS A 306 -50.82 -17.15 -11.89
N GLY A 307 -51.14 -17.15 -10.60
CA GLY A 307 -52.09 -18.07 -9.97
C GLY A 307 -51.50 -19.43 -9.58
N ASP A 308 -50.19 -19.63 -9.69
CA ASP A 308 -49.51 -20.84 -9.18
C ASP A 308 -49.14 -20.65 -7.71
N LEU A 309 -50.02 -21.13 -6.84
CA LEU A 309 -49.89 -21.06 -5.38
C LEU A 309 -49.17 -22.28 -4.79
N SER A 310 -48.63 -23.17 -5.64
CA SER A 310 -47.86 -24.34 -5.20
C SER A 310 -46.42 -23.99 -4.84
N LYS A 311 -45.90 -22.85 -5.33
CA LYS A 311 -44.52 -22.41 -5.10
C LYS A 311 -44.36 -21.66 -3.79
N LYS A 312 -43.28 -21.97 -3.07
CA LYS A 312 -42.86 -21.27 -1.86
C LYS A 312 -41.38 -20.94 -1.92
N ILE A 313 -40.98 -19.92 -1.16
CA ILE A 313 -39.57 -19.62 -0.95
C ILE A 313 -39.00 -20.70 -0.04
N THR A 314 -38.05 -21.48 -0.53
CA THR A 314 -37.44 -22.60 0.21
C THR A 314 -36.02 -22.32 0.66
N VAL A 315 -35.32 -21.39 0.01
CA VAL A 315 -33.92 -21.03 0.30
C VAL A 315 -33.70 -20.69 1.77
N ASP A 316 -32.56 -21.12 2.32
CA ASP A 316 -32.16 -20.80 3.68
C ASP A 316 -31.73 -19.33 3.77
N VAL A 317 -32.38 -18.60 4.66
CA VAL A 317 -32.25 -17.14 4.80
C VAL A 317 -32.31 -16.76 6.27
N LYS A 318 -31.65 -15.66 6.62
CA LYS A 318 -31.52 -15.18 8.00
C LYS A 318 -31.86 -13.70 8.08
N GLY A 319 -32.13 -13.22 9.29
CA GLY A 319 -32.44 -11.81 9.55
C GLY A 319 -33.71 -11.34 8.84
N GLU A 320 -33.69 -10.11 8.32
CA GLU A 320 -34.85 -9.47 7.66
C GLU A 320 -35.35 -10.26 6.43
N ILE A 321 -34.46 -10.97 5.72
CA ILE A 321 -34.86 -11.80 4.58
C ILE A 321 -35.67 -13.03 5.03
N LEU A 322 -35.42 -13.56 6.24
CA LEU A 322 -36.23 -14.65 6.80
C LEU A 322 -37.65 -14.18 7.14
N GLU A 323 -37.77 -12.98 7.70
CA GLU A 323 -39.07 -12.36 7.95
C GLU A 323 -39.84 -12.18 6.63
N LEU A 324 -39.19 -11.63 5.61
CA LEU A 324 -39.78 -11.48 4.28
C LEU A 324 -40.21 -12.83 3.66
N LYS A 325 -39.36 -13.86 3.76
CA LYS A 325 -39.70 -15.23 3.34
C LYS A 325 -40.94 -15.74 4.07
N SER A 326 -41.00 -15.56 5.39
CA SER A 326 -42.13 -16.01 6.19
C SER A 326 -43.41 -15.29 5.77
N THR A 327 -43.39 -13.96 5.66
CA THR A 327 -44.54 -13.16 5.24
C THR A 327 -45.06 -13.56 3.87
N ILE A 328 -44.17 -13.76 2.89
CA ILE A 328 -44.58 -14.18 1.54
C ILE A 328 -45.14 -15.61 1.56
N ASN A 329 -44.50 -16.54 2.27
CA ASN A 329 -44.99 -17.91 2.35
C ASN A 329 -46.35 -18.01 3.07
N THR A 330 -46.56 -17.24 4.14
CA THR A 330 -47.87 -17.14 4.81
C THR A 330 -48.92 -16.57 3.86
N MET A 331 -48.60 -15.53 3.09
CA MET A 331 -49.51 -14.98 2.09
C MET A 331 -49.87 -15.99 1.00
N VAL A 332 -48.89 -16.80 0.53
CA VAL A 332 -49.15 -17.91 -0.41
C VAL A 332 -50.10 -18.93 0.20
N ASP A 333 -49.91 -19.30 1.47
CA ASP A 333 -50.76 -20.27 2.17
C ASP A 333 -52.20 -19.76 2.34
N GLU A 334 -52.37 -18.51 2.73
CA GLU A 334 -53.69 -17.86 2.85
C GLU A 334 -54.40 -17.79 1.50
N LEU A 335 -53.70 -17.40 0.44
CA LEU A 335 -54.23 -17.38 -0.93
C LEU A 335 -54.66 -18.78 -1.39
N ASN A 336 -53.84 -19.80 -1.12
CA ASN A 336 -54.13 -21.16 -1.54
C ASN A 336 -55.32 -21.75 -0.79
N GLY A 337 -55.42 -21.48 0.52
CA GLY A 337 -56.57 -21.83 1.34
C GLY A 337 -57.85 -21.16 0.84
N PHE A 338 -57.80 -19.85 0.58
CA PHE A 338 -58.92 -19.11 0.02
C PHE A 338 -59.37 -19.65 -1.35
N ALA A 339 -58.42 -19.84 -2.28
CA ALA A 339 -58.72 -20.34 -3.62
C ALA A 339 -59.36 -21.74 -3.59
N SER A 340 -58.85 -22.62 -2.71
CA SER A 340 -59.40 -23.96 -2.51
C SER A 340 -60.82 -23.91 -1.98
N GLU A 341 -61.07 -23.04 -1.00
CA GLU A 341 -62.35 -22.95 -0.32
C GLU A 341 -63.44 -22.31 -1.19
N VAL A 342 -63.10 -21.26 -1.93
CA VAL A 342 -63.99 -20.67 -2.94
C VAL A 342 -64.32 -21.70 -4.03
N SER A 343 -63.33 -22.44 -4.52
CA SER A 343 -63.55 -23.49 -5.52
C SER A 343 -64.44 -24.62 -4.99
N ARG A 344 -64.29 -24.99 -3.71
CA ARG A 344 -65.10 -26.02 -3.04
C ARG A 344 -66.55 -25.57 -2.92
N VAL A 345 -66.79 -24.36 -2.40
CA VAL A 345 -68.16 -23.85 -2.23
C VAL A 345 -68.85 -23.61 -3.57
N ALA A 346 -68.12 -23.08 -4.55
CA ALA A 346 -68.65 -22.93 -5.91
C ALA A 346 -69.08 -24.29 -6.51
N ARG A 347 -68.29 -25.35 -6.30
CA ARG A 347 -68.65 -26.70 -6.74
C ARG A 347 -69.83 -27.26 -5.95
N GLU A 348 -69.79 -27.23 -4.62
CA GLU A 348 -70.83 -27.84 -3.79
C GLU A 348 -72.19 -27.18 -3.98
N VAL A 349 -72.25 -25.85 -3.92
CA VAL A 349 -73.52 -25.11 -3.98
C VAL A 349 -73.96 -24.87 -5.42
N GLY A 350 -73.00 -24.60 -6.32
CA GLY A 350 -73.30 -24.25 -7.71
C GLY A 350 -73.43 -25.44 -8.66
N SER A 351 -72.57 -26.45 -8.54
CA SER A 351 -72.56 -27.60 -9.47
C SER A 351 -73.23 -28.84 -8.90
N ASP A 352 -72.90 -29.22 -7.67
CA ASP A 352 -73.35 -30.47 -7.06
C ASP A 352 -74.75 -30.33 -6.41
N GLY A 353 -75.27 -29.11 -6.27
CA GLY A 353 -76.55 -28.83 -5.62
C GLY A 353 -76.59 -29.17 -4.13
N LYS A 354 -75.44 -29.35 -3.47
CA LYS A 354 -75.32 -29.56 -2.04
C LYS A 354 -75.47 -28.22 -1.31
N LEU A 355 -76.72 -27.87 -1.04
CA LEU A 355 -77.09 -26.60 -0.42
C LEU A 355 -76.66 -26.53 1.05
N GLY A 356 -76.10 -25.38 1.45
CA GLY A 356 -75.63 -25.11 2.82
C GLY A 356 -74.11 -25.06 2.98
N GLY A 357 -73.33 -25.29 1.92
CA GLY A 357 -71.89 -25.13 1.95
C GLY A 357 -71.47 -23.68 2.20
N GLN A 358 -70.51 -23.49 3.11
CA GLN A 358 -69.93 -22.18 3.43
C GLN A 358 -68.41 -22.26 3.38
N ALA A 359 -67.79 -21.20 2.89
CA ALA A 359 -66.37 -20.98 2.85
C ALA A 359 -65.87 -20.63 4.26
N GLN A 360 -64.92 -21.42 4.74
CA GLN A 360 -64.18 -21.18 5.97
C GLN A 360 -62.69 -21.07 5.62
N VAL A 361 -62.17 -19.84 5.69
CA VAL A 361 -60.76 -19.56 5.43
C VAL A 361 -60.11 -19.11 6.74
N PRO A 362 -59.37 -20.00 7.44
CA PRO A 362 -58.71 -19.66 8.69
C PRO A 362 -57.74 -18.50 8.52
N GLY A 363 -57.75 -17.53 9.43
CA GLY A 363 -56.85 -16.37 9.39
C GLY A 363 -57.28 -15.25 8.44
N ALA A 364 -58.37 -15.42 7.67
CA ALA A 364 -58.83 -14.38 6.76
C ALA A 364 -59.12 -13.05 7.47
N ALA A 365 -58.42 -12.01 7.06
CA ALA A 365 -58.57 -10.65 7.56
C ALA A 365 -58.66 -9.64 6.39
N GLY A 366 -59.12 -8.42 6.68
CA GLY A 366 -59.26 -7.36 5.68
C GLY A 366 -60.08 -7.78 4.46
N THR A 367 -59.55 -7.53 3.26
CA THR A 367 -60.21 -7.86 1.98
C THR A 367 -60.57 -9.35 1.87
N TRP A 368 -59.74 -10.25 2.39
CA TRP A 368 -59.97 -11.70 2.30
C TRP A 368 -61.19 -12.14 3.09
N LYS A 369 -61.39 -11.56 4.28
CA LYS A 369 -62.60 -11.80 5.07
C LYS A 369 -63.84 -11.30 4.33
N GLY A 370 -63.78 -10.08 3.79
CA GLY A 370 -64.89 -9.51 3.02
C GLY A 370 -65.27 -10.37 1.80
N LEU A 371 -64.30 -10.90 1.07
CA LEU A 371 -64.56 -11.81 -0.06
C LEU A 371 -65.16 -13.15 0.41
N THR A 372 -64.67 -13.71 1.50
CA THR A 372 -65.22 -14.94 2.10
C THR A 372 -66.68 -14.75 2.52
N ASP A 373 -66.99 -13.63 3.18
CA ASP A 373 -68.34 -13.28 3.61
C ASP A 373 -69.28 -13.07 2.41
N ASN A 374 -68.80 -12.49 1.32
CA ASN A 374 -69.56 -12.35 0.07
C ASN A 374 -69.87 -13.71 -0.58
N VAL A 375 -68.88 -14.62 -0.66
CA VAL A 375 -69.08 -15.98 -1.17
C VAL A 375 -70.09 -16.74 -0.30
N ASN A 376 -69.99 -16.60 1.02
CA ASN A 376 -70.94 -17.18 1.97
C ASN A 376 -72.36 -16.61 1.81
N SER A 377 -72.47 -15.30 1.62
CA SER A 377 -73.76 -14.65 1.38
C SER A 377 -74.39 -15.14 0.08
N MET A 378 -73.60 -15.28 -0.99
CA MET A 378 -74.06 -15.85 -2.26
C MET A 378 -74.52 -17.31 -2.10
N ALA A 379 -73.72 -18.14 -1.44
CA ALA A 379 -74.04 -19.54 -1.19
C ALA A 379 -75.31 -19.72 -0.33
N ALA A 380 -75.47 -18.89 0.70
CA ALA A 380 -76.65 -18.88 1.56
C ALA A 380 -77.91 -18.45 0.80
N ASN A 381 -77.82 -17.42 -0.05
CA ASN A 381 -78.92 -16.98 -0.89
C ASN A 381 -79.35 -18.08 -1.87
N LEU A 382 -78.41 -18.70 -2.60
CA LEU A 382 -78.71 -19.82 -3.50
C LEU A 382 -79.34 -21.00 -2.75
N THR A 383 -78.80 -21.34 -1.58
CA THR A 383 -79.32 -22.40 -0.71
C THR A 383 -80.76 -22.13 -0.29
N GLY A 384 -81.05 -20.92 0.20
CA GLY A 384 -82.40 -20.54 0.62
C GLY A 384 -83.38 -20.57 -0.55
N GLN A 385 -82.98 -20.01 -1.69
CA GLN A 385 -83.79 -19.95 -2.90
C GLN A 385 -84.16 -21.34 -3.43
N VAL A 386 -83.17 -22.20 -3.66
CA VAL A 386 -83.39 -23.53 -4.23
C VAL A 386 -84.13 -24.44 -3.25
N ARG A 387 -83.83 -24.38 -1.95
CA ARG A 387 -84.53 -25.20 -0.95
C ARG A 387 -86.01 -24.82 -0.83
N ASN A 388 -86.34 -23.52 -0.88
CA ASN A 388 -87.73 -23.08 -0.83
C ASN A 388 -88.52 -23.49 -2.09
N ILE A 389 -87.90 -23.41 -3.27
CA ILE A 389 -88.46 -23.93 -4.52
C ILE A 389 -88.70 -25.44 -4.41
N ALA A 390 -87.73 -26.20 -3.91
CA ALA A 390 -87.84 -27.65 -3.75
C ALA A 390 -88.95 -28.03 -2.76
N GLU A 391 -89.09 -27.31 -1.64
CA GLU A 391 -90.16 -27.54 -0.65
C GLU A 391 -91.55 -27.35 -1.25
N VAL A 392 -91.77 -26.25 -1.99
CA VAL A 392 -93.05 -25.95 -2.62
C VAL A 392 -93.35 -26.95 -3.73
N THR A 393 -92.37 -27.25 -4.59
CA THR A 393 -92.54 -28.23 -5.67
C THR A 393 -92.84 -29.63 -5.13
N THR A 394 -92.20 -30.02 -4.01
CA THR A 394 -92.47 -31.28 -3.33
C THR A 394 -93.87 -31.30 -2.69
N ALA A 395 -94.31 -30.19 -2.09
CA ALA A 395 -95.65 -30.07 -1.53
C ALA A 395 -96.72 -30.22 -2.63
N VAL A 396 -96.53 -29.53 -3.75
CA VAL A 396 -97.37 -29.63 -4.95
C VAL A 396 -97.42 -31.07 -5.45
N ALA A 397 -96.28 -31.75 -5.56
CA ALA A 397 -96.22 -33.16 -5.98
C ALA A 397 -96.94 -34.13 -5.01
N LYS A 398 -97.01 -33.78 -3.71
CA LYS A 398 -97.77 -34.53 -2.69
C LYS A 398 -99.24 -34.12 -2.60
N GLY A 399 -99.70 -33.21 -3.46
CA GLY A 399 -101.09 -32.71 -3.49
C GLY A 399 -101.39 -31.58 -2.50
N ASP A 400 -100.39 -31.05 -1.80
CA ASP A 400 -100.54 -29.87 -0.93
C ASP A 400 -100.30 -28.58 -1.73
N LEU A 401 -101.38 -28.04 -2.28
CA LEU A 401 -101.39 -26.84 -3.11
C LEU A 401 -101.57 -25.55 -2.28
N SER A 402 -101.51 -25.65 -0.95
CA SER A 402 -101.59 -24.48 -0.06
C SER A 402 -100.25 -23.74 0.07
N LYS A 403 -99.14 -24.38 -0.31
CA LYS A 403 -97.79 -23.81 -0.17
C LYS A 403 -97.38 -23.00 -1.40
N LYS A 404 -96.79 -21.83 -1.15
CA LYS A 404 -96.19 -20.97 -2.16
C LYS A 404 -94.76 -20.62 -1.78
N ILE A 405 -93.96 -20.27 -2.78
CA ILE A 405 -92.63 -19.72 -2.56
C ILE A 405 -92.82 -18.31 -2.02
N THR A 406 -92.28 -18.03 -0.82
CA THR A 406 -92.43 -16.75 -0.12
C THR A 406 -91.12 -15.96 0.00
N VAL A 407 -89.98 -16.62 -0.19
CA VAL A 407 -88.64 -16.00 -0.07
C VAL A 407 -88.48 -14.81 -1.02
N ASP A 408 -87.83 -13.75 -0.54
CA ASP A 408 -87.50 -12.57 -1.35
C ASP A 408 -86.38 -12.90 -2.33
N VAL A 409 -86.67 -12.75 -3.62
CA VAL A 409 -85.79 -13.15 -4.72
C VAL A 409 -85.85 -12.10 -5.82
N LYS A 410 -84.76 -11.98 -6.57
CA LYS A 410 -84.59 -10.97 -7.63
C LYS A 410 -84.09 -11.63 -8.91
N GLY A 411 -84.22 -10.92 -10.04
CA GLY A 411 -83.78 -11.39 -11.35
C GLY A 411 -84.51 -12.65 -11.81
N GLU A 412 -83.79 -13.56 -12.48
CA GLU A 412 -84.35 -14.79 -13.05
C GLU A 412 -85.01 -15.70 -12.00
N ILE A 413 -84.54 -15.67 -10.75
CA ILE A 413 -85.14 -16.46 -9.66
C ILE A 413 -86.53 -15.92 -9.28
N LEU A 414 -86.78 -14.61 -9.45
CA LEU A 414 -88.12 -14.03 -9.26
C LEU A 414 -89.10 -14.49 -10.33
N GLU A 415 -88.65 -14.53 -11.59
CA GLU A 415 -89.46 -15.05 -12.70
C GLU A 415 -89.80 -16.54 -12.47
N LEU A 416 -88.82 -17.33 -12.01
CA LEU A 416 -89.02 -18.72 -11.64
C LEU A 416 -90.03 -18.86 -10.49
N LYS A 417 -89.87 -18.07 -9.42
CA LYS A 417 -90.82 -18.02 -8.30
C LYS A 417 -92.24 -17.70 -8.78
N SER A 418 -92.39 -16.68 -9.62
CA SER A 418 -93.70 -16.26 -10.14
C SER A 418 -94.34 -17.35 -10.99
N THR A 419 -93.54 -18.00 -11.84
CA THR A 419 -93.99 -19.10 -12.70
C THR A 419 -94.47 -20.30 -11.87
N ILE A 420 -93.69 -20.72 -10.88
CA ILE A 420 -94.06 -21.83 -9.99
C ILE A 420 -95.29 -21.48 -9.17
N ASN A 421 -95.37 -20.30 -8.57
CA ASN A 421 -96.54 -19.88 -7.79
C ASN A 421 -97.81 -19.81 -8.65
N THR A 422 -97.70 -19.33 -9.90
CA THR A 422 -98.82 -19.32 -10.86
C THR A 422 -99.25 -20.75 -11.21
N MET A 423 -98.30 -21.67 -11.41
CA MET A 423 -98.60 -23.09 -11.61
C MET A 423 -99.33 -23.69 -10.39
N VAL A 424 -98.90 -23.38 -9.17
CA VAL A 424 -99.59 -23.83 -7.94
C VAL A 424 -101.02 -23.31 -7.90
N ASP A 425 -101.24 -22.03 -8.24
CA ASP A 425 -102.57 -21.42 -8.29
C ASP A 425 -103.48 -22.11 -9.33
N GLN A 426 -102.96 -22.37 -10.53
CA GLN A 426 -103.69 -23.07 -11.58
C GLN A 426 -104.04 -24.51 -11.18
N LEU A 427 -103.09 -25.24 -10.60
CA LEU A 427 -103.30 -26.60 -10.08
C LEU A 427 -104.35 -26.61 -8.96
N ASN A 428 -104.31 -25.62 -8.07
CA ASN A 428 -105.28 -25.52 -6.96
C ASN A 428 -106.69 -25.23 -7.47
N GLY A 429 -106.80 -24.35 -8.47
CA GLY A 429 -108.05 -24.11 -9.20
C GLY A 429 -108.57 -25.38 -9.86
N PHE A 430 -107.70 -26.12 -10.55
CA PHE A 430 -108.07 -27.39 -11.19
C PHE A 430 -108.50 -28.46 -10.17
N ALA A 431 -107.76 -28.65 -9.08
CA ALA A 431 -108.12 -29.60 -8.03
C ALA A 431 -109.47 -29.26 -7.38
N SER A 432 -109.74 -27.98 -7.16
CA SER A 432 -111.03 -27.49 -6.66
C SER A 432 -112.17 -27.79 -7.65
N GLU A 433 -111.92 -27.57 -8.93
CA GLU A 433 -112.91 -27.75 -9.98
C GLU A 433 -113.19 -29.23 -10.28
N VAL A 434 -112.15 -30.08 -10.29
CA VAL A 434 -112.31 -31.53 -10.35
C VAL A 434 -113.09 -32.04 -9.14
N SER A 435 -112.81 -31.53 -7.94
CA SER A 435 -113.57 -31.89 -6.74
C SER A 435 -115.03 -31.44 -6.81
N ARG A 436 -115.31 -30.26 -7.41
CA ARG A 436 -116.66 -29.74 -7.64
C ARG A 436 -117.41 -30.59 -8.67
N VAL A 437 -116.83 -30.83 -9.84
CA VAL A 437 -117.44 -31.62 -10.92
C VAL A 437 -117.62 -33.08 -10.47
N ALA A 438 -116.67 -33.66 -9.75
CA ALA A 438 -116.82 -35.01 -9.18
C ALA A 438 -117.97 -35.09 -8.17
N ARG A 439 -118.19 -34.04 -7.37
CA ARG A 439 -119.35 -33.96 -6.46
C ARG A 439 -120.66 -33.79 -7.22
N GLU A 440 -120.71 -32.91 -8.22
CA GLU A 440 -121.90 -32.67 -9.04
C GLU A 440 -122.33 -33.91 -9.85
N VAL A 441 -121.37 -34.62 -10.42
CA VAL A 441 -121.62 -35.83 -11.22
C VAL A 441 -121.88 -37.05 -10.32
N GLY A 442 -121.10 -37.23 -9.25
CA GLY A 442 -121.13 -38.43 -8.43
C GLY A 442 -122.15 -38.41 -7.29
N SER A 443 -122.37 -37.26 -6.64
CA SER A 443 -123.26 -37.13 -5.48
C SER A 443 -124.58 -36.42 -5.83
N ASP A 444 -124.53 -35.41 -6.70
CA ASP A 444 -125.72 -34.59 -7.03
C ASP A 444 -126.44 -35.02 -8.32
N GLY A 445 -125.90 -36.01 -9.05
CA GLY A 445 -126.52 -36.63 -10.23
C GLY A 445 -126.66 -35.72 -11.46
N LYS A 446 -125.95 -34.59 -11.52
CA LYS A 446 -125.97 -33.66 -12.66
C LYS A 446 -124.89 -34.05 -13.67
N LEU A 447 -125.32 -34.63 -14.79
CA LEU A 447 -124.41 -34.98 -15.90
C LEU A 447 -124.20 -33.78 -16.84
N GLY A 448 -122.94 -33.48 -17.17
CA GLY A 448 -122.56 -32.46 -18.17
C GLY A 448 -121.79 -31.23 -17.66
N GLY A 449 -121.38 -31.20 -16.39
CA GLY A 449 -120.56 -30.10 -15.86
C GLY A 449 -119.17 -30.06 -16.50
N GLN A 450 -118.80 -28.91 -17.07
CA GLN A 450 -117.44 -28.65 -17.56
C GLN A 450 -116.62 -27.95 -16.48
N ALA A 451 -115.35 -28.36 -16.35
CA ALA A 451 -114.40 -27.70 -15.47
C ALA A 451 -113.96 -26.37 -16.10
N GLN A 452 -114.09 -25.27 -15.38
CA GLN A 452 -113.61 -23.96 -15.84
C GLN A 452 -112.56 -23.40 -14.87
N VAL A 453 -111.29 -23.48 -15.26
CA VAL A 453 -110.18 -22.93 -14.48
C VAL A 453 -109.71 -21.60 -15.11
N PRO A 454 -109.80 -20.46 -14.41
CA PRO A 454 -109.34 -19.18 -14.94
C PRO A 454 -107.82 -19.12 -15.14
N GLY A 455 -107.37 -18.51 -16.24
CA GLY A 455 -105.96 -18.20 -16.47
C GLY A 455 -105.09 -19.38 -16.94
N VAL A 456 -105.67 -20.52 -17.32
CA VAL A 456 -104.96 -21.67 -17.87
C VAL A 456 -104.78 -21.57 -19.40
N ALA A 457 -103.69 -22.13 -19.92
CA ALA A 457 -103.35 -22.13 -21.34
C ALA A 457 -102.70 -23.46 -21.77
N GLY A 458 -102.69 -23.76 -23.08
CA GLY A 458 -102.18 -25.03 -23.62
C GLY A 458 -103.05 -26.22 -23.20
N THR A 459 -102.42 -27.38 -22.95
CA THR A 459 -103.10 -28.63 -22.53
C THR A 459 -103.96 -28.49 -21.28
N TRP A 460 -103.82 -27.41 -20.50
CA TRP A 460 -104.64 -27.14 -19.32
C TRP A 460 -106.00 -26.49 -19.64
N LYS A 461 -106.17 -25.97 -20.86
CA LYS A 461 -107.40 -25.32 -21.34
C LYS A 461 -108.29 -26.28 -22.14
N ASP A 462 -107.66 -27.22 -22.84
CA ASP A 462 -108.32 -28.32 -23.56
C ASP A 462 -108.74 -29.42 -22.58
#